data_AF-A0A956LGI1-F1
#
_entry.id   AF-A0A956LGI1-F1
#
_cell.length_a   1.000
_cell.length_b   1.000
_cell.length_c   1.000
_cell.angle_alpha   90.00
_cell.angle_beta   90.00
_cell.angle_gamma   90.00
#
_symmetry.space_group_name_H-M   'P 1'
#
loop_
_entity.id
_entity.type
_entity.pdbx_description
1 polymer ?
#
loop_
_entity_poly.entity_id
_entity_poly.type
_entity_poly.pdbx_seq_one_letter_code
_entity_poly.pdbx_strand_id
1 'polypeptide(L)'
;DFGCVQPVTPERRRLGSATHLAASTGDHHAFVAAGRAMLGLRGGAHERRALDYLREAFRPQFDSPYRMTRDYVAALVEQFREIATASLRERDGSFVSFPPGVFFLNRLQFGFYSVLARLNVEVDYAAIEREFLPR
;
A
#
# COMPACT_ATOMS: atom_id res chain seq x y z
N ASP A 1 8.00 -8.85 21.16
CA ASP A 1 7.37 -10.05 20.60
C ASP A 1 7.81 -10.17 19.14
N PHE A 2 8.29 -11.35 18.73
CA PHE A 2 8.78 -11.65 17.37
C PHE A 2 8.00 -12.80 16.70
N GLY A 3 6.84 -13.20 17.25
CA GLY A 3 6.07 -14.37 16.77
C GLY A 3 5.46 -14.24 15.36
N CYS A 4 5.60 -13.09 14.69
CA CYS A 4 5.05 -12.84 13.35
C CYS A 4 6.11 -12.34 12.34
N VAL A 5 7.41 -12.56 12.58
CA VAL A 5 8.44 -12.22 11.60
C VAL A 5 8.32 -13.10 10.36
N GLN A 6 8.32 -12.50 9.18
CA GLN A 6 8.27 -13.22 7.90
C GLN A 6 9.49 -12.89 7.03
N PRO A 7 10.04 -13.88 6.31
CA PRO A 7 11.09 -13.62 5.34
C PRO A 7 10.51 -12.83 4.15
N VAL A 8 11.26 -11.83 3.70
CA VAL A 8 10.95 -11.05 2.48
C VAL A 8 12.00 -11.39 1.43
N THR A 9 11.56 -11.84 0.26
CA THR A 9 12.49 -12.13 -0.84
C THR A 9 13.15 -10.85 -1.36
N PRO A 10 14.36 -10.93 -1.93
CA PRO A 10 15.05 -9.75 -2.49
C PRO A 10 14.20 -9.01 -3.54
N GLU A 11 13.48 -9.76 -4.38
CA GLU A 11 12.59 -9.18 -5.39
C GLU A 11 11.44 -8.39 -4.77
N ARG A 12 10.75 -8.96 -3.77
CA ARG A 12 9.66 -8.28 -3.06
C ARG A 12 10.16 -7.03 -2.35
N ARG A 13 11.33 -7.12 -1.72
CA ARG A 13 11.98 -5.97 -1.10
C ARG A 13 12.25 -4.87 -2.13
N ARG A 14 12.82 -5.22 -3.29
CA ARG A 14 13.11 -4.27 -4.37
C ARG A 14 11.84 -3.56 -4.86
N LEU A 15 10.78 -4.32 -5.16
CA LEU A 15 9.52 -3.77 -5.67
C LEU A 15 8.80 -2.91 -4.62
N GLY A 16 8.80 -3.34 -3.37
CA GLY A 16 8.28 -2.55 -2.25
C GLY A 16 9.04 -1.24 -2.09
N SER A 17 10.37 -1.30 -1.98
CA SER A 17 11.22 -0.10 -1.90
C SER A 17 11.04 0.84 -3.08
N ALA A 18 10.92 0.34 -4.31
CA ALA A 18 10.67 1.17 -5.48
C ALA A 18 9.30 1.88 -5.42
N THR A 19 8.25 1.19 -4.95
CA THR A 19 6.92 1.77 -4.78
C THR A 19 6.94 2.88 -3.73
N HIS A 20 7.55 2.63 -2.58
CA HIS A 20 7.72 3.59 -1.48
C HIS A 20 8.56 4.80 -1.87
N LEU A 21 9.66 4.58 -2.60
CA LEU A 21 10.52 5.65 -3.10
C LEU A 21 9.75 6.56 -4.06
N ALA A 22 9.05 5.98 -5.03
CA ALA A 22 8.26 6.73 -6.00
C ALA A 22 7.15 7.55 -5.32
N ALA A 23 6.47 7.01 -4.31
CA ALA A 23 5.50 7.76 -3.52
C ALA A 23 6.15 8.94 -2.77
N SER A 24 7.29 8.69 -2.14
CA SER A 24 8.01 9.67 -1.33
C SER A 24 8.71 10.76 -2.16
N THR A 25 8.88 10.56 -3.47
CA THR A 25 9.41 11.57 -4.41
C THR A 25 8.33 12.20 -5.31
N GLY A 26 7.07 11.79 -5.17
CA GLY A 26 5.96 12.28 -5.99
C GLY A 26 5.97 11.76 -7.44
N ASP A 27 6.74 10.71 -7.74
CA ASP A 27 6.77 10.12 -9.09
C ASP A 27 5.60 9.17 -9.30
N HIS A 28 4.47 9.72 -9.76
CA HIS A 28 3.25 8.97 -10.03
C HIS A 28 3.45 7.86 -11.08
N HIS A 29 4.28 8.10 -12.10
CA HIS A 29 4.47 7.11 -13.17
C HIS A 29 5.28 5.91 -12.65
N ALA A 30 6.38 6.17 -11.95
CA ALA A 30 7.16 5.12 -11.30
C ALA A 30 6.35 4.38 -10.22
N PHE A 31 5.49 5.09 -9.47
CA PHE A 31 4.63 4.50 -8.46
C PHE A 31 3.66 3.49 -9.06
N VAL A 32 2.97 3.86 -10.14
CA VAL A 32 2.05 2.95 -10.85
C VAL A 32 2.80 1.76 -11.44
N ALA A 33 3.95 1.97 -12.07
CA ALA A 33 4.74 0.89 -12.64
C ALA A 33 5.23 -0.11 -11.58
N ALA A 34 5.78 0.39 -10.46
CA ALA A 34 6.26 -0.44 -9.36
C ALA A 34 5.11 -1.14 -8.63
N GLY A 35 4.00 -0.44 -8.38
CA GLY A 35 2.80 -1.01 -7.74
C GLY A 35 2.17 -2.13 -8.56
N ARG A 36 2.07 -1.96 -9.89
CA ARG A 36 1.63 -3.02 -10.81
C ARG A 36 2.51 -4.26 -10.70
N ALA A 37 3.83 -4.08 -10.75
CA ALA A 37 4.78 -5.18 -10.64
C ALA A 37 4.72 -5.86 -9.26
N MET A 38 4.62 -5.09 -8.18
CA MET A 38 4.52 -5.58 -6.81
C MET A 38 3.28 -6.44 -6.58
N LEU A 39 2.14 -6.03 -7.14
CA LEU A 39 0.85 -6.71 -6.97
C LEU A 39 0.56 -7.76 -8.06
N GLY A 40 1.39 -7.83 -9.11
CA GLY A 40 1.22 -8.76 -10.22
C GLY A 40 -0.01 -8.46 -11.10
N LEU A 41 -0.35 -7.16 -11.24
CA LEU A 41 -1.54 -6.71 -11.96
C LEU A 41 -1.38 -6.88 -13.48
N ARG A 42 -2.49 -7.11 -14.18
CA ARG A 42 -2.53 -7.46 -15.62
C ARG A 42 -3.49 -6.58 -16.44
N GLY A 43 -3.85 -5.40 -15.93
CA GLY A 43 -4.88 -4.54 -16.51
C GLY A 43 -6.31 -4.90 -16.08
N GLY A 44 -7.29 -4.25 -16.71
CA GLY A 44 -8.72 -4.48 -16.44
C GLY A 44 -9.27 -3.76 -15.22
N ALA A 45 -10.48 -4.13 -14.80
CA ALA A 45 -11.17 -3.47 -13.70
C ALA A 45 -10.54 -3.75 -12.32
N HIS A 46 -10.00 -4.96 -12.12
CA HIS A 46 -9.29 -5.31 -10.89
C HIS A 46 -8.06 -4.42 -10.67
N GLU A 47 -7.23 -4.24 -11.69
CA GLU A 47 -6.04 -3.40 -11.61
C GLU A 47 -6.37 -1.95 -11.23
N ARG A 48 -7.39 -1.35 -11.86
CA ARG A 48 -7.80 0.02 -11.55
C ARG A 48 -8.14 0.16 -10.06
N ARG A 49 -8.99 -0.72 -9.53
CA ARG A 49 -9.37 -0.70 -8.11
C ARG A 49 -8.17 -0.92 -7.19
N ALA A 50 -7.27 -1.85 -7.54
CA ALA A 50 -6.08 -2.14 -6.74
C ALA A 50 -5.12 -0.94 -6.71
N LEU A 51 -4.93 -0.24 -7.83
CA LEU A 51 -4.09 0.95 -7.92
C LEU A 51 -4.72 2.16 -7.23
N ASP A 52 -6.03 2.34 -7.32
CA ASP A 52 -6.76 3.40 -6.62
C ASP A 52 -6.59 3.23 -5.09
N TYR A 53 -6.81 2.02 -4.58
CA TYR A 53 -6.56 1.71 -3.18
C TYR A 53 -5.10 1.90 -2.79
N LEU A 54 -4.16 1.47 -3.64
CA LEU A 54 -2.73 1.65 -3.38
C LEU A 54 -2.38 3.14 -3.28
N ARG A 55 -2.94 4.00 -4.14
CA ARG A 55 -2.72 5.46 -4.08
C ARG A 55 -3.29 6.06 -2.80
N GLU A 56 -4.48 5.63 -2.37
CA GLU A 56 -5.08 6.07 -1.10
C GLU A 56 -4.23 5.63 0.10
N ALA A 57 -3.80 4.37 0.11
CA ALA A 57 -2.96 3.81 1.16
C ALA A 57 -1.61 4.55 1.31
N PHE A 58 -1.09 5.12 0.22
CA PHE A 58 0.16 5.89 0.16
C PHE A 58 -0.04 7.42 0.24
N ARG A 59 -1.25 7.90 0.53
CA ARG A 59 -1.47 9.34 0.78
C ARG A 59 -0.55 9.95 1.83
N PRO A 60 -0.18 9.27 2.93
CA PRO A 60 0.74 9.84 3.89
C PRO A 60 2.09 10.26 3.27
N GLN A 61 2.59 9.51 2.29
CA GLN A 61 3.83 9.82 1.58
C GLN A 61 3.63 10.90 0.51
N PHE A 62 2.60 10.78 -0.32
CA PHE A 62 2.35 11.74 -1.40
C PHE A 62 1.95 13.13 -0.91
N ASP A 63 1.15 13.17 0.15
CA ASP A 63 0.53 14.39 0.67
C ASP A 63 1.25 14.82 1.96
N SER A 64 2.52 14.42 2.15
CA SER A 64 3.33 14.80 3.31
C SER A 64 3.54 16.34 3.38
N PRO A 65 3.51 16.95 4.58
CA PRO A 65 3.25 16.31 5.86
C PRO A 65 1.77 15.92 6.01
N TYR A 66 1.51 14.76 6.64
CA TYR A 66 0.18 14.19 6.71
C TYR A 66 -0.23 13.93 8.17
N ARG A 67 -1.50 14.15 8.48
CA ARG A 67 -2.08 13.77 9.78
C ARG A 67 -2.83 12.46 9.64
N MET A 68 -2.26 11.40 10.20
CA MET A 68 -2.93 10.10 10.26
C MET A 68 -4.11 10.16 11.24
N THR A 69 -5.34 9.95 10.75
CA THR A 69 -6.57 9.96 11.57
C THR A 69 -7.21 8.58 11.64
N ARG A 70 -8.08 8.38 12.63
CA ARG A 70 -8.87 7.15 12.75
C ARG A 70 -9.81 6.95 11.56
N ASP A 71 -10.43 8.04 11.10
CA ASP A 71 -11.36 8.02 9.97
C ASP A 71 -10.65 7.61 8.67
N TYR A 72 -9.44 8.11 8.44
CA TYR A 72 -8.62 7.69 7.31
C TYR A 72 -8.33 6.19 7.35
N VAL A 73 -7.90 5.66 8.50
CA VAL A 73 -7.61 4.22 8.64
C VAL A 73 -8.86 3.36 8.47
N ALA A 74 -10.00 3.80 9.02
CA ALA A 74 -11.28 3.11 8.84
C ALA A 74 -11.70 3.08 7.37
N ALA A 75 -11.57 4.21 6.65
CA ALA A 75 -11.87 4.30 5.22
C ALA A 75 -11.03 3.33 4.39
N LEU A 76 -9.72 3.19 4.68
CA LEU A 76 -8.87 2.22 4.00
C LEU A 76 -9.34 0.78 4.20
N VAL A 77 -9.77 0.41 5.41
CA VAL A 77 -10.27 -0.93 5.70
C VAL A 77 -11.56 -1.20 4.92
N GLU A 78 -12.47 -0.24 4.86
CA GLU A 78 -13.70 -0.38 4.07
C GLU A 78 -13.42 -0.50 2.57
N GLN A 79 -12.55 0.36 2.00
CA GLN A 79 -12.13 0.24 0.61
C GLN A 79 -11.51 -1.13 0.30
N PHE A 80 -10.68 -1.66 1.20
CA PHE A 80 -10.09 -2.99 1.01
C PHE A 80 -11.16 -4.10 1.00
N ARG A 81 -12.18 -4.00 1.87
CA ARG A 81 -13.32 -4.93 1.88
C ARG A 81 -14.16 -4.84 0.61
N GLU A 82 -14.37 -3.63 0.10
CA GLU A 82 -15.07 -3.41 -1.17
C GLU A 82 -14.33 -4.06 -2.34
N ILE A 83 -13.00 -3.94 -2.40
CA ILE A 83 -12.17 -4.61 -3.43
C ILE A 83 -12.29 -6.12 -3.33
N ALA A 84 -12.21 -6.67 -2.12
CA ALA A 84 -12.37 -8.11 -1.90
C ALA A 84 -13.75 -8.60 -2.35
N THR A 85 -14.81 -7.83 -2.07
CA THR A 85 -16.19 -8.16 -2.46
C THR A 85 -16.41 -8.02 -3.96
N ALA A 86 -15.88 -6.97 -4.59
CA ALA A 86 -15.98 -6.75 -6.03
C ALA A 86 -15.24 -7.83 -6.83
N SER A 87 -14.12 -8.32 -6.31
CA SER A 87 -13.33 -9.39 -6.93
C SER A 87 -14.13 -10.69 -7.10
N LEU A 88 -15.09 -10.97 -6.21
CA LEU A 88 -15.99 -12.12 -6.32
C LEU A 88 -17.00 -12.01 -7.48
N ARG A 89 -17.23 -10.79 -7.98
CA ARG A 89 -18.21 -10.47 -9.03
C ARG A 89 -17.54 -10.16 -10.37
N GLU A 90 -16.21 -10.12 -10.42
CA GLU A 90 -15.44 -9.78 -11.61
C GLU A 90 -15.58 -10.88 -12.67
N ARG A 91 -16.07 -10.54 -13.86
CA ARG A 91 -16.29 -11.49 -14.97
C ARG A 91 -15.42 -11.22 -16.19
N ASP A 92 -14.64 -10.14 -16.18
CA ASP A 92 -13.79 -9.73 -17.30
C ASP A 92 -12.45 -10.48 -17.38
N GLY A 93 -12.23 -11.46 -16.49
CA GLY A 93 -10.99 -12.24 -16.42
C GLY A 93 -9.78 -11.47 -15.91
N SER A 94 -9.96 -10.23 -15.44
CA SER A 94 -8.85 -9.37 -14.96
C SER A 94 -8.41 -9.67 -13.54
N PHE A 95 -9.20 -10.44 -12.78
CA PHE A 95 -8.88 -10.78 -11.41
C PHE A 95 -7.57 -11.57 -11.32
N VAL A 96 -6.66 -11.08 -10.49
CA VAL A 96 -5.45 -11.79 -10.11
C VAL A 96 -5.45 -11.87 -8.59
N SER A 97 -5.29 -13.08 -8.04
CA SER A 97 -5.10 -13.21 -6.60
C SER A 97 -3.80 -12.52 -6.20
N PHE A 98 -3.85 -11.70 -5.15
CA PHE A 98 -2.63 -11.09 -4.64
C PHE A 98 -1.60 -12.15 -4.23
N PRO A 99 -0.29 -11.86 -4.43
CA PRO A 99 0.77 -12.77 -4.03
C PRO A 99 0.69 -13.18 -2.55
N PRO A 100 1.09 -14.42 -2.20
CA PRO A 100 1.16 -14.86 -0.81
C PRO A 100 1.99 -13.89 0.04
N GLY A 101 1.44 -13.39 1.15
CA GLY A 101 2.10 -12.44 2.05
C GLY A 101 1.66 -10.98 1.89
N VAL A 102 0.99 -10.59 0.80
CA VAL A 102 0.45 -9.22 0.64
C VAL A 102 -0.63 -8.93 1.69
N PHE A 103 -1.50 -9.90 1.99
CA PHE A 103 -2.49 -9.75 3.07
C PHE A 103 -1.85 -9.57 4.45
N PHE A 104 -0.70 -10.20 4.69
CA PHE A 104 0.05 -10.03 5.93
C PHE A 104 0.66 -8.63 6.02
N LEU A 105 1.27 -8.15 4.92
CA LEU A 105 1.82 -6.78 4.83
C LEU A 105 0.71 -5.72 4.98
N ASN A 106 -0.45 -5.89 4.34
CA ASN A 106 -1.59 -5.01 4.52
C ASN A 106 -2.09 -5.01 5.98
N ARG A 107 -2.12 -6.17 6.63
CA ARG A 107 -2.51 -6.26 8.05
C ARG A 107 -1.49 -5.54 8.96
N LEU A 108 -0.20 -5.68 8.69
CA LEU A 108 0.84 -4.93 9.39
C LEU A 108 0.69 -3.43 9.17
N GLN A 109 0.42 -3.00 7.93
CA GLN A 109 0.19 -1.60 7.60
C GLN A 109 -1.02 -1.03 8.34
N PHE A 110 -2.17 -1.71 8.32
CA PHE A 110 -3.35 -1.26 9.06
C PHE A 110 -3.11 -1.20 10.57
N GLY A 111 -2.41 -2.19 11.13
CA GLY A 111 -2.03 -2.19 12.54
C GLY A 111 -1.14 -1.00 12.89
N PHE A 112 -0.14 -0.72 12.06
CA PHE A 112 0.78 0.41 12.24
C PHE A 112 0.05 1.74 12.10
N TYR A 113 -0.74 1.92 11.04
CA TYR A 113 -1.54 3.14 10.85
C TYR A 113 -2.55 3.35 11.97
N SER A 114 -3.13 2.29 12.53
CA SER A 114 -4.01 2.39 13.70
C SER A 114 -3.28 2.93 14.93
N VAL A 115 -2.00 2.59 15.13
CA VAL A 115 -1.19 3.16 16.21
C VAL A 115 -0.91 4.64 15.95
N LEU A 116 -0.49 4.99 14.73
CA LEU A 116 -0.22 6.38 14.34
C LEU A 116 -1.47 7.26 14.44
N ALA A 117 -2.64 6.73 14.06
CA ALA A 117 -3.94 7.40 14.16
C ALA A 117 -4.36 7.70 15.61
N ARG A 118 -3.84 6.96 16.60
CA ARG A 118 -4.07 7.27 18.02
C ARG A 118 -3.23 8.45 18.49
N LEU A 119 -2.06 8.65 17.89
CA LEU A 119 -1.21 9.81 18.15
C LEU A 119 -1.82 11.07 17.51
N ASN A 120 -2.42 10.94 16.32
CA ASN A 120 -3.15 12.01 15.62
C ASN A 120 -2.33 13.31 15.46
N VAL A 121 -1.04 13.16 15.16
CA VAL A 121 -0.09 14.24 14.91
C VAL A 121 0.26 14.30 13.43
N GLU A 122 0.72 15.48 13.00
CA GLU A 122 1.20 15.70 11.64
C GLU A 122 2.67 15.30 11.54
N VAL A 123 3.03 14.53 10.51
CA VAL A 123 4.37 13.99 10.30
C VAL A 123 4.72 14.05 8.81
N ASP A 124 5.97 14.38 8.50
CA ASP A 124 6.53 14.24 7.15
C ASP A 124 6.96 12.78 6.91
N TYR A 125 6.01 11.94 6.50
CA TYR A 125 6.25 10.53 6.23
C TYR A 125 7.16 10.31 5.02
N ALA A 126 7.12 11.21 4.02
CA ALA A 126 8.00 11.14 2.86
C ALA A 126 9.46 11.36 3.25
N ALA A 127 9.76 12.33 4.12
CA ALA A 127 11.11 12.54 4.64
C ALA A 127 11.61 11.32 5.42
N ILE A 128 10.79 10.80 6.34
CA ILE A 128 11.13 9.62 7.13
C ILE A 128 11.44 8.42 6.23
N GLU A 129 10.62 8.14 5.21
CA GLU A 129 10.88 7.01 4.33
C GLU A 129 12.18 7.15 3.53
N ARG A 130 12.49 8.36 3.03
CA ARG A 130 13.73 8.62 2.30
C ARG A 130 14.99 8.36 3.12
N GLU A 131 14.91 8.35 4.45
CA GLU A 131 16.05 7.98 5.33
C GLU A 131 16.31 6.46 5.37
N PHE A 132 15.28 5.63 5.16
CA PHE A 132 15.38 4.17 5.22
C PHE A 132 15.49 3.50 3.85
N LEU A 133 15.02 4.17 2.80
CA LEU A 133 14.97 3.59 1.46
C LEU A 133 16.36 3.50 0.82
N PRO A 134 16.65 2.41 0.08
CA PRO A 134 17.89 2.30 -0.67
C PRO A 134 17.97 3.42 -1.71
N ARG A 135 19.14 4.06 -1.78
CA ARG A 135 19.46 5.09 -2.78
C ARG A 135 19.81 4.48 -4.12
#